data_AF-A0A3M9ZZK0-F1
#
_entry.id   AF-A0A3M9ZZK0-F1
#
_cell.length_a   1.000
_cell.length_b   1.000
_cell.length_c   1.000
_cell.angle_alpha   90.00
_cell.angle_beta   90.00
_cell.angle_gamma   90.00
#
_symmetry.space_group_name_H-M   'P 1'
#
loop_
_entity.id
_entity.type
_entity.pdbx_description
1 polymer ?
#
loop_
_entity_poly.entity_id
_entity_poly.type
_entity_poly.pdbx_seq_one_letter_code
_entity_poly.pdbx_strand_id
1 'polypeptide(L)'
;MQKNLSQKSEPETADPRSTVLSKLGFRGEEVLCNAEAQFPDPTRMIVSKLAEMIASGELPDVIDGGKLLALFRTVGLNVRMNTKINIEQDGKLVSLGEKLKSGEKK
;
A
#
# COMPACT_ATOMS: atom_id res chain seq x y z
N MET A 1 -26.47 18.16 -33.61
CA MET A 1 -25.02 17.89 -33.81
C MET A 1 -24.23 18.89 -32.98
N GLN A 2 -23.11 18.43 -32.37
CA GLN A 2 -22.10 19.20 -31.62
C GLN A 2 -22.52 19.59 -30.17
N LYS A 3 -21.73 19.38 -29.12
CA LYS A 3 -20.26 19.20 -28.99
C LYS A 3 -19.96 18.27 -27.80
N ASN A 4 -19.21 17.20 -28.05
CA ASN A 4 -18.50 16.45 -27.01
C ASN A 4 -17.32 17.32 -26.54
N LEU A 5 -17.32 17.72 -25.27
CA LEU A 5 -16.14 18.32 -24.65
C LEU A 5 -15.34 17.20 -24.00
N SER A 6 -14.50 16.57 -24.81
CA SER A 6 -13.40 15.72 -24.36
C SER A 6 -12.41 16.62 -23.61
N GLN A 7 -12.50 16.65 -22.29
CA GLN A 7 -11.44 17.21 -21.44
C GLN A 7 -10.30 16.19 -21.40
N LYS A 8 -9.44 16.27 -22.41
CA LYS A 8 -8.09 15.76 -22.36
C LYS A 8 -7.32 16.67 -21.39
N SER A 9 -7.24 16.28 -20.12
CA SER A 9 -6.36 16.94 -19.17
C SER A 9 -4.92 16.71 -19.59
N GLU A 10 -4.22 17.81 -19.84
CA GLU A 10 -2.79 17.88 -20.08
C GLU A 10 -2.03 17.31 -18.86
N PRO A 11 -0.83 16.73 -19.05
CA PRO A 11 -0.07 16.18 -17.95
C PRO A 11 0.51 17.35 -17.14
N GLU A 12 -0.26 17.88 -16.19
CA GLU A 12 0.33 18.48 -14.99
C GLU A 12 1.36 17.47 -14.49
N THR A 13 2.59 17.93 -14.30
CA THR A 13 3.70 17.13 -13.75
C THR A 13 3.19 16.29 -12.60
N ALA A 14 2.88 15.02 -12.87
CA ALA A 14 2.13 14.21 -11.94
C ALA A 14 2.95 14.09 -10.67
N ASP A 15 2.39 14.57 -9.55
CA ASP A 15 3.06 14.48 -8.26
C ASP A 15 3.50 13.01 -8.06
N PRO A 16 4.76 12.75 -7.65
CA PRO A 16 5.27 11.39 -7.55
C PRO A 16 4.37 10.46 -6.74
N ARG A 17 3.72 10.99 -5.69
CA ARG A 17 2.77 10.24 -4.88
C ARG A 17 1.51 9.90 -5.67
N SER A 18 0.97 10.83 -6.45
CA SER A 18 -0.19 10.61 -7.32
C SER A 18 0.07 9.50 -8.36
N THR A 19 1.24 9.53 -8.99
CA THR A 19 1.67 8.48 -9.93
C THR A 19 1.71 7.12 -9.25
N VAL A 20 2.30 7.02 -8.05
CA VAL A 20 2.34 5.76 -7.30
C VAL A 20 0.94 5.30 -6.89
N LEU A 21 0.11 6.20 -6.34
CA LEU A 21 -1.27 5.90 -5.93
C LEU A 21 -2.12 5.31 -7.06
N SER A 22 -1.96 5.83 -8.28
CA SER A 22 -2.70 5.32 -9.46
C SER A 22 -2.40 3.85 -9.79
N LYS A 23 -1.27 3.32 -9.30
CA LYS A 23 -0.82 1.93 -9.52
C LYS A 23 -0.98 1.05 -8.28
N LEU A 24 -1.46 1.59 -7.16
CA LEU A 24 -1.66 0.81 -5.93
C LEU A 24 -2.90 -0.07 -6.01
N GLY A 25 -2.74 -1.34 -5.67
CA GLY A 25 -3.81 -2.32 -5.55
C GLY A 25 -4.36 -2.44 -4.13
N PHE A 26 -4.90 -3.62 -3.81
CA PHE A 26 -5.49 -3.92 -2.50
C PHE A 26 -4.60 -3.49 -1.33
N ARG A 27 -5.15 -2.61 -0.46
CA ARG A 27 -4.49 -2.05 0.73
C ARG A 27 -3.16 -1.31 0.46
N GLY A 28 -2.84 -0.96 -0.78
CA GLY A 28 -1.60 -0.24 -1.10
C GLY A 28 -1.56 1.15 -0.47
N GLU A 29 -2.67 1.90 -0.55
CA GLU A 29 -2.77 3.23 0.06
C GLU A 29 -2.58 3.20 1.58
N GLU A 30 -3.17 2.22 2.28
CA GLU A 30 -3.00 2.05 3.73
C GLU A 30 -1.53 1.84 4.09
N VAL A 31 -0.83 1.00 3.33
CA VAL A 31 0.61 0.72 3.55
C VAL A 31 1.43 1.98 3.28
N LEU A 32 1.14 2.70 2.18
CA LEU A 32 1.86 3.93 1.84
C LEU A 32 1.67 5.01 2.90
N CYS A 33 0.42 5.29 3.32
CA CYS A 33 0.14 6.27 4.37
C CYS A 33 0.83 5.91 5.69
N ASN A 34 0.83 4.62 6.08
CA ASN A 34 1.53 4.17 7.28
C ASN A 34 3.05 4.33 7.16
N ALA A 35 3.62 4.11 5.98
CA ALA A 35 5.04 4.32 5.71
C ALA A 35 5.40 5.82 5.76
N GLU A 36 4.60 6.67 5.14
CA GLU A 36 4.75 8.14 5.16
C GLU A 36 4.69 8.69 6.59
N ALA A 37 3.78 8.16 7.43
CA ALA A 37 3.65 8.58 8.82
C ALA A 37 4.79 8.09 9.73
N GLN A 38 5.30 6.87 9.52
CA GLN A 38 6.33 6.27 10.38
C GLN A 38 7.76 6.60 9.94
N PHE A 39 7.98 6.78 8.64
CA PHE A 39 9.30 6.97 8.02
C PHE A 39 9.22 8.02 6.89
N PRO A 40 9.00 9.31 7.19
CA PRO A 40 8.69 10.32 6.19
C PRO A 40 9.81 10.52 5.15
N ASP A 41 11.06 10.76 5.57
CA ASP A 41 12.15 11.03 4.64
C ASP A 41 12.54 9.80 3.79
N PRO A 42 12.71 8.59 4.36
CA PRO A 42 12.99 7.40 3.58
C PRO A 42 11.86 7.06 2.60
N THR A 43 10.60 7.19 3.05
CA THR A 43 9.44 6.89 2.20
C THR A 43 9.35 7.84 1.03
N ARG A 44 9.63 9.14 1.23
CA ARG A 44 9.66 10.13 0.14
C ARG A 44 10.63 9.75 -0.96
N MET A 45 11.85 9.32 -0.62
CA MET A 45 12.85 8.87 -1.60
C MET A 45 12.37 7.63 -2.38
N ILE A 46 11.75 6.67 -1.69
CA ILE A 46 11.21 5.45 -2.31
C ILE A 46 10.06 5.78 -3.26
N VAL A 47 9.13 6.65 -2.85
CA VAL A 47 8.00 7.10 -3.68
C VAL A 47 8.48 7.79 -4.94
N SER A 48 9.47 8.68 -4.85
CA SER A 48 10.08 9.31 -6.03
C SER A 48 10.66 8.28 -7.00
N LYS A 49 11.40 7.27 -6.48
CA LYS A 49 11.96 6.21 -7.33
C LYS A 49 10.91 5.30 -7.94
N LEU A 50 9.87 4.94 -7.18
CA LEU A 50 8.73 4.18 -7.71
C LEU A 50 8.01 4.96 -8.82
N ALA A 51 7.82 6.26 -8.66
CA ALA A 51 7.20 7.10 -9.68
C ALA A 51 8.03 7.13 -10.99
N GLU A 52 9.35 7.26 -10.89
CA GLU A 52 10.26 7.17 -12.04
C GLU A 52 10.14 5.82 -12.75
N MET A 53 10.14 4.72 -12.00
CA MET A 53 10.02 3.37 -12.56
C MET A 53 8.64 3.13 -13.19
N ILE A 54 7.55 3.66 -12.60
CA ILE A 54 6.21 3.61 -13.20
C ILE A 54 6.18 4.38 -14.51
N ALA A 55 6.80 5.57 -14.56
CA ALA A 55 6.86 6.38 -15.77
C ALA A 55 7.66 5.70 -16.90
N SER A 56 8.71 4.94 -16.54
CA SER A 56 9.51 4.15 -17.50
C SER A 56 8.82 2.88 -18.01
N GLY A 57 7.75 2.42 -17.35
CA GLY A 57 7.06 1.18 -17.68
C GLY A 57 7.77 -0.10 -17.20
N GLU A 58 8.78 0.03 -16.34
CA GLU A 58 9.54 -1.11 -15.78
C GLU A 58 8.79 -1.87 -14.69
N LEU A 59 7.73 -1.28 -14.12
CA LEU A 59 6.94 -1.88 -13.04
C LEU A 59 5.66 -2.55 -13.56
N PRO A 60 5.19 -3.62 -12.89
CA PRO A 60 3.92 -4.25 -13.20
C PRO A 60 2.75 -3.27 -13.02
N ASP A 61 1.66 -3.52 -13.74
CA ASP A 61 0.50 -2.62 -13.80
C ASP A 61 -0.15 -2.32 -12.44
N VAL A 62 -0.04 -3.23 -11.47
CA VAL A 62 -0.62 -3.08 -10.12
C VAL A 62 0.35 -3.54 -9.04
N ILE A 63 0.57 -2.68 -8.05
CA ILE A 63 1.38 -2.93 -6.85
C ILE A 63 0.44 -3.02 -5.66
N ASP A 64 0.14 -4.24 -5.22
CA ASP A 64 -0.66 -4.44 -4.01
C ASP A 64 0.10 -4.04 -2.73
N GLY A 65 -0.65 -3.86 -1.64
CA GLY A 65 -0.07 -3.49 -0.34
C GLY A 65 0.88 -4.55 0.23
N GLY A 66 0.73 -5.82 -0.13
CA GLY A 66 1.64 -6.88 0.29
C GLY A 66 3.03 -6.72 -0.33
N LYS A 67 3.10 -6.47 -1.64
CA LYS A 67 4.33 -6.17 -2.39
C LYS A 67 4.97 -4.88 -1.90
N LEU A 68 4.18 -3.83 -1.69
CA LEU A 68 4.70 -2.56 -1.17
C LEU A 68 5.28 -2.71 0.25
N LEU A 69 4.59 -3.44 1.13
CA LEU A 69 5.08 -3.73 2.47
C LEU A 69 6.34 -4.60 2.45
N ALA A 70 6.42 -5.57 1.53
CA ALA A 70 7.62 -6.39 1.33
C ALA A 70 8.80 -5.54 0.84
N LEU A 71 8.58 -4.61 -0.09
CA LEU A 71 9.61 -3.66 -0.54
C LEU A 71 10.18 -2.87 0.64
N PHE A 72 9.30 -2.25 1.45
CA PHE A 72 9.73 -1.49 2.63
C PHE A 72 10.56 -2.34 3.60
N ARG A 73 10.16 -3.59 3.85
CA ARG A 73 10.93 -4.51 4.69
C ARG A 73 12.30 -4.85 4.12
N THR A 74 12.39 -5.07 2.81
CA THR A 74 13.66 -5.39 2.13
C THR A 74 14.66 -4.23 2.24
N VAL A 75 14.19 -2.98 2.20
CA VAL A 75 15.04 -1.79 2.39
C VAL A 75 15.26 -1.43 3.87
N GLY A 76 14.79 -2.26 4.82
CA GLY A 76 14.98 -2.07 6.25
C GLY A 76 13.93 -1.20 6.96
N LEU A 77 12.87 -0.78 6.28
CA LEU A 77 11.77 -0.01 6.85
C LEU A 77 10.68 -0.94 7.38
N ASN A 78 10.64 -1.11 8.71
CA ASN A 78 9.64 -1.94 9.37
C ASN A 78 8.32 -1.19 9.59
N VAL A 79 7.57 -0.98 8.52
CA VAL A 79 6.25 -0.32 8.56
C VAL A 79 5.25 -1.17 9.35
N ARG A 80 4.74 -0.62 10.46
CA ARG A 80 3.73 -1.28 11.29
C ARG A 80 2.33 -1.10 10.71
N MET A 81 1.62 -2.21 10.54
CA MET A 81 0.23 -2.25 10.08
C MET A 81 -0.68 -2.63 11.25
N ASN A 82 -1.83 -1.96 11.40
CA ASN A 82 -2.84 -2.32 12.40
C ASN A 82 -3.71 -3.50 11.90
N THR A 83 -3.11 -4.67 11.78
CA THR A 83 -3.80 -5.87 11.24
C THR A 83 -4.48 -6.64 12.36
N LYS A 84 -5.81 -6.82 12.26
CA LYS A 84 -6.59 -7.71 13.13
C LYS A 84 -7.07 -8.91 12.31
N ILE A 85 -6.78 -10.12 12.80
CA ILE A 85 -7.24 -11.37 12.19
C ILE A 85 -8.27 -11.96 13.13
N ASN A 86 -9.50 -12.12 12.65
CA ASN A 86 -10.57 -12.81 13.37
C ASN A 86 -10.78 -14.18 12.73
N ILE A 87 -10.96 -15.20 13.56
CA ILE A 87 -11.19 -16.59 13.15
C ILE A 87 -12.58 -16.98 13.67
N GLU A 88 -13.37 -17.60 12.82
CA GLU A 88 -14.61 -18.22 13.26
C GLU A 88 -14.33 -19.57 13.90
N GLN A 89 -14.76 -19.73 15.15
CA GLN A 89 -14.66 -20.98 15.89
C GLN A 89 -16.00 -21.24 16.58
N ASP A 90 -16.60 -22.39 16.28
CA ASP A 90 -17.86 -22.83 16.89
C ASP A 90 -19.00 -21.77 16.77
N GLY A 91 -19.05 -21.08 15.62
CA GLY A 91 -20.04 -20.02 15.33
C GLY A 91 -19.76 -18.68 16.01
N LYS A 92 -18.59 -18.48 16.64
CA LYS A 92 -18.16 -17.20 17.24
C LYS A 92 -16.91 -16.67 16.56
N LEU A 93 -16.87 -15.35 16.33
CA LEU A 93 -15.66 -14.66 15.88
C LEU A 93 -14.74 -14.41 17.08
N VAL A 94 -13.55 -15.02 17.05
CA VAL A 94 -12.51 -14.86 18.07
C VAL A 94 -11.26 -14.27 17.41
N SER A 95 -10.58 -13.34 18.06
CA SER A 95 -9.33 -12.81 17.52
C SER A 95 -8.23 -13.88 17.55
N LEU A 96 -7.47 -14.02 16.46
CA LEU A 96 -6.30 -14.91 16.42
C LEU A 96 -5.31 -14.59 17.56
N GLY A 97 -5.16 -13.30 17.91
CA GLY A 97 -4.29 -12.88 19.00
C GLY A 97 -4.74 -13.42 20.37
N GLU A 98 -6.04 -13.53 20.61
CA GLU A 98 -6.60 -14.12 21.83
C GLU A 98 -6.41 -15.64 21.84
N LYS A 99 -6.58 -16.28 20.67
CA LYS A 99 -6.39 -17.73 20.50
C LYS A 99 -4.94 -18.16 20.75
N LEU A 100 -3.97 -17.41 20.24
CA LEU A 100 -2.55 -17.70 20.45
C LEU A 100 -2.13 -17.56 21.93
N LYS A 101 -2.63 -16.53 22.63
CA LYS A 101 -2.37 -16.33 24.08
C LYS A 101 -2.96 -17.45 24.95
N SER A 102 -4.06 -18.06 24.51
CA SER A 102 -4.75 -19.12 25.27
C SER A 102 -4.12 -20.51 25.08
N GLY A 103 -3.20 -20.67 24.12
CA GLY A 103 -2.59 -21.95 23.75
C GLY A 103 -1.52 -22.50 24.70
N GLU A 104 -1.15 -21.77 25.76
CA GLU A 104 -0.09 -22.18 26.71
C GLU A 104 -0.59 -22.98 27.93
N LYS A 105 -1.88 -23.30 28.02
CA LYS A 105 -2.41 -24.18 29.08
C LYS A 105 -2.72 -25.56 28.52
N LYS A 106 -1.69 -26.41 28.42
CA LYS A 106 -1.84 -27.86 28.31
C LYS A 106 -0.90 -28.54 29.30
#